data_AF-A0A2S3YPQ1-F1
#
_entry.id   AF-A0A2S3YPQ1-F1
#
_cell.length_a   1.000
_cell.length_b   1.000
_cell.length_c   1.000
_cell.angle_alpha   90.00
_cell.angle_beta   90.00
_cell.angle_gamma   90.00
#
_symmetry.space_group_name_H-M   'P 1'
#
loop_
_entity.id
_entity.type
_entity.pdbx_description
1 polymer ?
#
loop_
_entity_poly.entity_id
_entity_poly.type
_entity_poly.pdbx_seq_one_letter_code
_entity_poly.pdbx_strand_id
1 'polypeptide(L)' 'MLSSARMVAAAATLAVVAGVLVWIYRQGGDGVRNSVERQNNEAANSADTKRLDYDACSHSGGLWNFGAGKCERPARRGRH' A
#
# COMPACT_ATOMS: atom_id res chain seq x y z
N MET A 1 -27.73 4.91 49.03
CA MET A 1 -28.11 5.48 47.71
C MET A 1 -26.96 6.24 47.05
N LEU A 2 -26.26 7.15 47.76
CA LEU A 2 -25.14 7.91 47.16
C LEU A 2 -23.95 7.03 46.73
N SER A 3 -23.57 6.01 47.51
CA SER A 3 -22.45 5.11 47.16
C SER A 3 -22.74 4.21 45.96
N SER A 4 -23.98 3.73 45.81
CA SER A 4 -24.39 2.95 44.64
C SER A 4 -24.42 3.80 43.38
N ALA A 5 -24.87 5.05 43.47
CA ALA A 5 -24.82 5.99 42.33
C ALA A 5 -23.38 6.30 41.90
N ARG A 6 -22.45 6.46 42.85
CA ARG A 6 -21.01 6.66 42.55
C ARG A 6 -20.36 5.45 41.88
N MET A 7 -20.69 4.24 42.34
CA MET A 7 -20.19 3.00 41.72
C MET A 7 -20.71 2.85 40.28
N VAL A 8 -21.99 3.14 40.05
CA VAL A 8 -22.58 3.11 38.70
C VAL A 8 -21.91 4.15 37.80
N ALA A 9 -21.70 5.37 38.29
CA ALA A 9 -21.01 6.41 37.53
C ALA A 9 -19.56 6.02 37.19
N ALA A 10 -18.84 5.43 38.14
CA ALA A 10 -17.46 4.96 37.91
C ALA A 10 -17.40 3.84 36.86
N ALA A 11 -18.31 2.86 36.95
CA ALA A 11 -18.40 1.77 35.97
C ALA A 11 -18.77 2.29 34.58
N ALA A 12 -19.72 3.23 34.47
CA ALA A 12 -20.09 3.85 33.21
C ALA A 12 -18.90 4.61 32.59
N THR A 13 -18.15 5.34 33.41
CA THR A 13 -16.96 6.08 32.95
C THR A 13 -15.90 5.13 32.41
N LEU A 14 -15.62 4.03 33.12
CA LEU A 14 -14.67 3.02 32.67
C LEU A 14 -15.12 2.34 31.37
N ALA A 15 -16.41 2.05 31.23
CA ALA A 15 -16.96 1.47 30.00
C ALA A 15 -16.78 2.40 28.79
N VAL A 16 -17.03 3.70 28.97
CA VAL A 16 -16.83 4.70 27.91
C VAL A 16 -15.36 4.80 27.52
N VAL A 17 -14.45 4.91 28.49
CA VAL A 17 -13.00 4.98 28.24
C VAL A 17 -12.51 3.73 27.50
N ALA A 18 -12.90 2.55 27.97
CA ALA A 18 -12.54 1.30 27.32
C ALA A 18 -13.09 1.22 25.87
N GLY A 19 -14.34 1.65 25.66
CA GLY A 19 -14.96 1.70 24.34
C GLY A 19 -14.20 2.61 23.37
N VAL A 20 -13.81 3.80 23.82
CA VAL A 20 -13.02 4.76 23.02
C VAL A 20 -11.66 4.18 22.66
N LEU A 21 -10.94 3.58 23.62
CA LEU A 21 -9.63 2.98 23.37
C LEU A 21 -9.70 1.85 22.34
N VAL A 22 -10.71 0.97 22.45
CA VAL A 22 -10.93 -0.12 21.48
C VAL A 22 -11.24 0.44 20.10
N TRP A 23 -12.06 1.49 20.00
CA TRP A 23 -12.39 2.13 18.74
C TRP A 23 -11.16 2.74 18.06
N ILE A 24 -10.33 3.49 18.80
CA ILE A 24 -9.08 4.08 18.29
C ILE A 24 -8.13 2.99 17.81
N TYR A 25 -7.94 1.93 18.61
CA TYR A 25 -7.03 0.83 18.26
C TYR A 25 -7.44 0.13 16.96
N ARG A 26 -8.75 -0.10 16.77
CA ARG A 26 -9.28 -0.72 15.55
C ARG A 26 -9.10 0.19 14.34
N GLN A 27 -9.45 1.48 14.44
CA GLN A 27 -9.24 2.43 13.34
C GLN A 27 -7.77 2.58 12.95
N GLY A 28 -6.87 2.63 13.93
CA GLY A 28 -5.43 2.71 13.68
C GLY A 28 -4.88 1.45 12.98
N GLY A 29 -5.29 0.26 13.43
CA GLY A 29 -4.87 -1.01 12.82
C GLY A 29 -5.39 -1.18 11.39
N ASP A 30 -6.67 -0.86 11.16
CA ASP A 30 -7.31 -1.02 9.85
C ASP A 30 -6.78 0.01 8.84
N GLY A 31 -6.53 1.25 9.27
CA GLY A 31 -5.96 2.30 8.42
C GLY A 31 -4.55 1.98 7.95
N VAL A 32 -3.67 1.51 8.85
CA VAL A 32 -2.30 1.12 8.51
C VAL A 32 -2.28 -0.10 7.60
N ARG A 33 -3.05 -1.15 7.92
CA ARG A 33 -3.16 -2.34 7.07
C ARG A 33 -3.63 -2.01 5.65
N ASN A 34 -4.69 -1.21 5.52
CA ASN A 34 -5.22 -0.80 4.22
C ASN A 34 -4.18 0.01 3.42
N SER A 35 -3.42 0.89 4.07
CA SER A 35 -2.38 1.68 3.41
C SER A 35 -1.20 0.82 2.91
N VAL A 36 -0.83 -0.22 3.68
CA VAL A 36 0.26 -1.14 3.32
C VAL A 36 -0.18 -2.07 2.19
N GLU A 37 -1.40 -2.60 2.26
CA GLU A 37 -1.95 -3.46 1.22
C GLU A 37 -2.11 -2.70 -0.11
N ARG A 38 -2.60 -1.46 -0.06
CA ARG A 38 -2.67 -0.60 -1.25
C ARG A 38 -1.29 -0.31 -1.84
N GLN A 39 -0.32 0.06 -1.01
CA GLN A 39 1.05 0.31 -1.47
C GLN A 39 1.69 -0.94 -2.08
N ASN A 40 1.45 -2.11 -1.49
CA ASN A 40 1.97 -3.37 -2.02
C ASN A 40 1.34 -3.71 -3.37
N ASN A 41 0.01 -3.56 -3.51
CA ASN A 41 -0.67 -3.77 -4.79
C ASN A 41 -0.19 -2.80 -5.87
N GLU A 42 0.04 -1.52 -5.53
CA GLU A 42 0.60 -0.54 -6.46
C GLU A 42 2.04 -0.91 -6.87
N ALA A 43 2.87 -1.38 -5.92
CA ALA A 43 4.23 -1.83 -6.19
C ALA A 43 4.26 -3.10 -7.08
N ALA A 44 3.41 -4.08 -6.79
CA ALA A 44 3.27 -5.30 -7.57
C ALA A 44 2.84 -4.98 -9.01
N ASN A 45 1.80 -4.15 -9.18
CA ASN A 45 1.35 -3.72 -10.50
C ASN A 45 2.43 -2.95 -11.27
N SER A 46 3.20 -2.10 -10.60
CA SER A 46 4.34 -1.41 -11.21
C SER A 46 5.43 -2.38 -11.66
N ALA A 47 5.74 -3.40 -10.85
CA ALA A 47 6.75 -4.40 -11.20
C ALA A 47 6.31 -5.25 -12.40
N ASP A 48 5.05 -5.70 -12.42
CA ASP A 48 4.47 -6.45 -13.54
C ASP A 48 4.47 -5.62 -14.82
N THR A 49 4.07 -4.34 -14.75
CA THR A 49 4.11 -3.43 -15.90
C THR A 49 5.53 -3.31 -16.46
N LYS A 50 6.55 -3.15 -15.61
CA LYS A 50 7.95 -3.06 -16.05
C LYS A 50 8.47 -4.34 -16.66
N ARG A 51 8.03 -5.49 -16.16
CA ARG A 51 8.35 -6.80 -16.75
C ARG A 51 7.74 -6.94 -18.14
N LEU A 52 6.46 -6.57 -18.29
CA LEU A 52 5.78 -6.58 -19.58
C LEU A 52 6.46 -5.64 -20.58
N ASP A 53 6.87 -4.44 -20.16
CA ASP A 53 7.62 -3.49 -21.00
C ASP A 53 8.96 -4.10 -21.48
N TYR A 54 9.69 -4.76 -20.58
CA TYR A 54 10.94 -5.44 -20.92
C TYR A 54 10.72 -6.60 -21.90
N ASP A 55 9.74 -7.47 -21.63
CA ASP A 55 9.43 -8.62 -22.48
C ASP A 55 8.98 -8.15 -23.87
N ALA A 56 8.14 -7.12 -23.95
CA ALA A 56 7.73 -6.52 -25.22
C ALA A 56 8.91 -5.88 -25.98
N CYS A 57 9.83 -5.23 -25.28
CA CYS A 57 11.04 -4.68 -25.87
C CYS A 57 11.93 -5.78 -26.47
N SER A 58 12.17 -6.84 -25.70
CA SER A 58 12.96 -7.99 -26.13
C SER A 58 12.32 -8.67 -27.34
N HIS A 59 11.00 -8.91 -27.30
CA HIS A 59 10.26 -9.57 -28.37
C HIS A 59 10.25 -8.76 -29.68
N SER A 60 10.23 -7.43 -29.59
CA SER A 60 10.28 -6.54 -30.77
C SER A 60 11.70 -6.30 -31.31
N GLY A 61 12.72 -6.95 -30.74
CA GLY A 61 14.13 -6.76 -31.10
C GLY A 61 14.70 -5.42 -30.65
N GLY A 62 14.07 -4.77 -29.68
CA GLY A 62 14.53 -3.55 -29.03
C GLY A 62 15.70 -3.80 -28.09
N LEU A 63 16.42 -2.73 -27.74
CA LEU A 63 17.45 -2.77 -26.72
C LEU A 63 16.91 -2.15 -25.43
N TRP A 64 16.80 -2.93 -24.36
CA TRP A 64 16.31 -2.40 -23.09
C TRP A 64 17.37 -1.56 -22.38
N ASN A 65 17.04 -0.32 -22.00
CA ASN A 65 17.87 0.52 -21.16
C ASN A 65 17.41 0.40 -19.69
N PHE A 66 18.21 -0.30 -18.88
CA PHE A 66 17.94 -0.50 -17.45
C PHE A 66 18.05 0.80 -16.62
N GLY A 67 18.93 1.74 -17.01
CA GLY A 67 19.10 3.01 -16.32
C GLY A 67 17.93 3.97 -16.56
N ALA A 68 17.35 3.94 -17.76
CA ALA A 68 16.20 4.78 -18.11
C ALA A 68 14.84 4.07 -17.90
N GLY A 69 14.83 2.74 -17.72
CA GLY A 69 13.63 1.92 -17.60
C GLY A 69 12.74 1.98 -18.83
N LYS A 70 13.35 2.04 -20.03
CA LYS A 70 12.68 2.22 -21.32
C LYS A 70 13.30 1.32 -22.39
N CYS A 71 12.47 0.96 -23.37
CA CYS A 71 12.93 0.30 -24.58
C CYS A 71 13.53 1.32 -25.55
N GLU A 72 14.78 1.10 -25.94
CA GLU A 72 15.44 1.87 -26.99
C GLU A 72 15.36 1.13 -28.31
N ARG A 73 15.09 1.88 -29.37
CA ARG A 73 15.13 1.32 -30.72
C ARG A 73 16.59 1.10 -31.09
N PRO A 74 17.00 -0.08 -31.63
CA PRO A 74 18.36 -0.25 -32.11
C PRO A 74 18.62 0.83 -33.16
N ALA A 75 19.75 1.54 -33.04
CA ALA A 75 20.17 2.46 -34.09
C ALA A 75 20.11 1.70 -35.41
N ARG A 76 19.43 2.26 -36.43
CA ARG A 76 19.49 1.69 -37.79
C ARG A 76 20.97 1.73 -38.16
N ARG A 77 21.68 0.59 -38.08
CA ARG A 77 23.03 0.48 -38.64
C ARG A 77 22.89 0.97 -40.08
N GLY A 78 23.47 2.13 -40.37
CA GLY A 78 23.53 2.66 -41.71
C GLY A 78 24.10 1.57 -42.61
N ARG A 79 23.38 1.26 -43.69
CA ARG A 79 23.99 0.54 -44.81
C ARG A 79 25.08 1.45 -45.36
N HIS A 80 26.33 1.04 -45.17
CA HIS A 80 27.46 1.41 -46.03
C HIS A 80 28.04 0.11 -46.56
#